data_AF-A0A314YRQ0-F1
#
_entry.id   AF-A0A314YRQ0-F1
#
_cell.length_a   1.000
_cell.length_b   1.000
_cell.length_c   1.000
_cell.angle_alpha   90.00
_cell.angle_beta   90.00
_cell.angle_gamma   90.00
#
_symmetry.space_group_name_H-M   'P 1'
#
loop_
_entity.id
_entity.type
_entity.pdbx_description
1 polymer ?
#
loop_
_entity_poly.entity_id
_entity_poly.type
_entity_poly.pdbx_seq_one_letter_code
_entity_poly.pdbx_strand_id
1 'polypeptide(L)'
;MVSLDDLLIPSIQAGGSLYDVDTVHRILVNFLQRIEEEESEDCGYESEGLGSPSHDSLLKVGRLIDTYLAEIAPDPYLSLQKFIAMIEILPDYARVIDDGLYRAVDIYLKVHSMLTEQECKKLCKFIDCQKLSQEACNHAAQNDRLPVQMTVRVLYFEQLRLKNALSGSSGDGLLSQRISSGVPSAAMSPRDNYASLRRENRELKLEISRMRVRLSELEKEQLFMKQGMIDKTGNGKTFLTSLSKGIGRIGIFSGQAGGKPKKSGRKSRGSEGKPGRSRRYSVS
;
A
#
# COMPACT_ATOMS: atom_id res chain seq x y z
N MET A 1 5.06 5.27 33.98
CA MET A 1 4.03 4.98 32.96
C MET A 1 3.56 6.32 32.46
N VAL A 2 3.60 6.59 31.16
CA VAL A 2 3.17 7.88 30.59
C VAL A 2 1.63 7.89 30.51
N SER A 3 1.00 8.97 30.95
CA SER A 3 -0.45 9.19 30.89
C SER A 3 -0.81 10.29 29.89
N LEU A 4 -2.11 10.51 29.68
CA LEU A 4 -2.60 11.64 28.88
C LEU A 4 -2.13 12.99 29.45
N ASP A 5 -2.18 13.14 30.77
CA ASP A 5 -1.84 14.39 31.46
C ASP A 5 -0.39 14.82 31.18
N ASP A 6 0.51 13.85 30.99
CA ASP A 6 1.92 14.12 30.64
C ASP A 6 2.08 14.76 29.24
N LEU A 7 1.07 14.66 28.37
CA LEU A 7 1.06 15.24 27.02
C LEU A 7 0.32 16.57 26.94
N LEU A 8 -0.43 16.96 27.98
CA LEU A 8 -1.23 18.20 28.01
C LEU A 8 -0.36 19.41 28.33
N ILE A 9 0.55 19.74 27.42
CA ILE A 9 1.47 20.87 27.54
C ILE A 9 0.72 22.16 27.20
N PRO A 10 0.56 23.12 28.13
CA PRO A 10 -0.15 24.37 27.83
C PRO A 10 0.59 25.21 26.79
N SER A 11 -0.16 25.85 25.89
CA SER A 11 0.41 26.79 24.93
C SER A 11 0.80 28.11 25.60
N ILE A 12 1.95 28.66 25.21
CA ILE A 12 2.49 29.94 25.72
C ILE A 12 1.90 31.14 24.94
N GLN A 13 1.26 30.90 23.78
CA GLN A 13 0.73 31.96 22.94
C GLN A 13 -0.63 32.45 23.43
N ALA A 14 -0.72 33.75 23.76
CA ALA A 14 -1.98 34.36 24.15
C ALA A 14 -2.98 34.40 22.96
N GLY A 15 -4.15 33.80 23.15
CA GLY A 15 -5.23 33.77 22.15
C GLY A 15 -5.08 32.69 21.06
N GLY A 16 -4.18 31.73 21.24
CA GLY A 16 -4.03 30.57 20.36
C GLY A 16 -4.70 29.30 20.89
N SER A 17 -4.34 28.16 20.31
CA SER A 17 -4.74 26.83 20.80
C SER A 17 -4.34 26.62 22.26
N LEU A 18 -5.15 25.89 23.02
CA LEU A 18 -4.97 25.65 24.45
C LEU A 18 -3.68 24.86 24.76
N TYR A 19 -3.32 23.95 23.86
CA TYR A 19 -2.19 23.03 24.05
C TYR A 19 -1.10 23.23 22.99
N ASP A 20 0.15 23.02 23.38
CA ASP A 20 1.29 23.01 22.47
C ASP A 20 1.38 21.67 21.72
N VAL A 21 0.54 21.57 20.68
CA VAL A 21 0.50 20.41 19.78
C VAL A 21 1.83 20.20 19.04
N ASP A 22 2.57 21.26 18.75
CA ASP A 22 3.83 21.18 18.00
C ASP A 22 4.92 20.48 18.82
N THR A 23 4.91 20.65 20.14
CA THR A 23 5.80 19.91 21.04
C THR A 23 5.47 18.43 21.08
N VAL A 24 4.20 18.06 21.22
CA VAL A 24 3.77 16.64 21.21
C VAL A 24 4.07 15.99 19.86
N HIS A 25 3.84 16.70 18.75
CA HIS A 25 4.21 16.26 17.41
C HIS A 25 5.71 15.91 17.31
N ARG A 26 6.59 16.78 17.81
CA ARG A 26 8.05 16.57 17.78
C ARG A 26 8.49 15.37 18.64
N ILE A 27 7.90 15.22 19.83
CA ILE A 27 8.14 14.07 20.71
C ILE A 27 7.80 12.78 19.96
N LEU A 28 6.64 12.76 19.30
CA LEU A 28 6.18 11.56 18.59
C LEU A 28 7.06 11.20 17.39
N VAL A 29 7.49 12.19 16.60
CA VAL A 29 8.45 11.98 15.51
C VAL A 29 9.76 11.40 16.03
N ASN A 30 10.30 11.94 17.13
CA ASN A 30 11.55 11.43 17.71
C ASN A 30 11.38 10.01 18.28
N PHE A 31 10.24 9.71 18.88
CA PHE A 31 9.92 8.36 19.36
C PHE A 31 9.91 7.34 18.21
N LEU A 32 9.26 7.66 17.09
CA LEU A 32 9.21 6.78 15.92
C LEU A 32 10.59 6.58 15.30
N GLN A 33 11.40 7.64 15.21
CA GLN A 33 12.77 7.55 14.71
C GLN A 33 13.61 6.60 15.56
N ARG A 34 13.49 6.66 16.90
CA ARG A 34 14.20 5.73 17.79
C ARG A 34 13.77 4.28 17.60
N ILE A 35 12.48 4.03 17.40
CA ILE A 35 11.98 2.68 17.08
C ILE A 35 12.64 2.19 15.79
N GLU A 36 12.69 3.00 14.74
CA GLU A 36 13.31 2.60 13.47
C GLU A 36 14.82 2.32 13.60
N GLU A 37 15.54 3.10 14.43
CA GLU A 37 16.96 2.93 14.72
C GLU A 37 17.24 1.62 15.48
N GLU A 38 16.53 1.37 16.59
CA GLU A 38 16.63 0.13 17.38
C GLU A 38 16.35 -1.11 16.51
N GLU A 39 15.42 -0.98 15.57
CA GLU A 39 15.04 -2.04 14.66
C GLU A 39 16.07 -2.35 13.57
N SER A 40 16.99 -1.42 13.31
CA SER A 40 18.05 -1.52 12.30
C SER A 40 19.35 -2.10 12.85
N GLU A 41 19.63 -1.92 14.15
CA GLU A 41 20.81 -2.42 14.83
C GLU A 41 20.65 -3.88 15.29
N ASP A 42 19.41 -4.34 15.45
CA ASP A 42 19.05 -5.74 15.76
C ASP A 42 19.23 -6.67 14.53
N CYS A 43 20.49 -6.86 14.15
CA CYS A 43 20.98 -7.93 13.27
C CYS A 43 21.43 -9.16 14.09
N GLY A 44 21.02 -9.25 15.36
CA GLY A 44 21.41 -10.29 16.31
C GLY A 44 20.48 -11.50 16.24
N TYR A 45 21.05 -12.64 15.92
CA TYR A 45 20.42 -13.96 15.97
C TYR A 45 19.79 -14.22 17.35
N GLU A 46 18.66 -14.96 17.35
CA GLU A 46 17.95 -15.48 18.52
C GLU A 46 17.09 -14.48 19.34
N SER A 47 15.88 -14.21 18.86
CA SER A 47 14.74 -14.02 19.77
C SER A 47 13.45 -14.50 19.11
N GLU A 48 13.30 -15.82 19.01
CA GLU A 48 11.98 -16.46 19.00
C GLU A 48 11.32 -16.21 20.36
N GLY A 49 10.74 -15.03 20.55
CA GLY A 49 10.10 -14.66 21.78
C GLY A 49 9.35 -13.35 21.61
N LEU A 50 8.02 -13.44 21.60
CA LEU A 50 7.04 -12.36 21.82
C LEU A 50 7.47 -10.99 21.28
N GLY A 51 6.91 -10.60 20.13
CA GLY A 51 7.17 -9.38 19.35
C GLY A 51 7.84 -8.21 20.08
N SER A 52 8.86 -7.64 19.42
CA SER A 52 9.78 -6.63 19.95
C SER A 52 9.14 -5.68 20.97
N PRO A 53 9.79 -5.41 22.12
CA PRO A 53 9.33 -4.43 23.10
C PRO A 53 9.04 -3.04 22.50
N SER A 54 9.65 -2.72 21.35
CA SER A 54 9.37 -1.52 20.54
C SER A 54 7.93 -1.49 19.99
N HIS A 55 7.40 -2.62 19.52
CA HIS A 55 6.06 -2.69 18.93
C HIS A 55 4.95 -2.60 19.98
N ASP A 56 5.09 -3.29 21.11
CA ASP A 56 4.12 -3.18 22.22
C ASP A 56 4.08 -1.75 22.78
N SER A 57 5.22 -1.06 22.78
CA SER A 57 5.32 0.36 23.13
C SER A 57 4.63 1.24 22.10
N LEU A 58 4.82 0.97 20.80
CA LEU A 58 4.13 1.68 19.72
C LEU A 58 2.61 1.56 19.81
N LEU A 59 2.07 0.37 20.07
CA LEU A 59 0.63 0.18 20.24
C LEU A 59 0.06 0.96 21.45
N LYS A 60 0.85 1.07 22.53
CA LYS A 60 0.47 1.90 23.69
C LYS A 60 0.48 3.39 23.33
N VAL A 61 1.49 3.85 22.60
CA VAL A 61 1.58 5.22 22.11
C VAL A 61 0.43 5.53 21.14
N GLY A 62 0.06 4.61 20.25
CA GLY A 62 -1.10 4.76 19.36
C GLY A 62 -2.39 5.09 20.13
N ARG A 63 -2.70 4.32 21.18
CA ARG A 63 -3.87 4.58 22.04
C ARG A 63 -3.77 5.89 22.82
N LEU A 64 -2.57 6.23 23.29
CA LEU A 64 -2.32 7.47 24.01
C LEU A 64 -2.55 8.69 23.10
N ILE A 65 -2.04 8.64 21.87
CA ILE A 65 -2.23 9.70 20.87
C ILE A 65 -3.68 9.81 20.43
N ASP A 66 -4.42 8.70 20.27
CA ASP A 66 -5.86 8.78 19.97
C ASP A 66 -6.65 9.45 21.10
N THR A 67 -6.24 9.22 22.36
CA THR A 67 -6.84 9.89 23.52
C THR A 67 -6.48 11.38 23.54
N TYR A 68 -5.22 11.71 23.25
CA TYR A 68 -4.75 13.09 23.11
C TYR A 68 -5.47 13.84 21.99
N LEU A 69 -5.63 13.21 20.82
CA LEU A 69 -6.40 13.76 19.69
C LEU A 69 -7.83 14.08 20.10
N ALA A 70 -8.49 13.20 20.85
CA ALA A 70 -9.84 13.43 21.34
C ALA A 70 -9.91 14.58 22.37
N GLU A 71 -8.86 14.79 23.16
CA GLU A 71 -8.76 15.87 24.16
C GLU A 71 -8.54 17.25 23.50
N ILE A 72 -7.74 17.32 22.44
CA ILE A 72 -7.48 18.58 21.73
C ILE A 72 -8.56 18.92 20.68
N ALA A 73 -9.31 17.92 20.21
CA ALA A 73 -10.32 18.09 19.15
C ALA A 73 -11.40 19.16 19.44
N PRO A 74 -11.87 19.36 20.69
CA PRO A 74 -12.84 20.39 21.02
C PRO A 74 -12.29 21.82 21.00
N ASP A 75 -10.98 22.03 20.82
CA ASP A 75 -10.38 23.37 20.78
C ASP A 75 -10.72 24.09 19.45
N PRO A 76 -11.50 25.20 19.48
CA PRO A 76 -11.85 25.95 18.27
C PRO A 76 -10.64 26.59 17.57
N TYR A 77 -9.52 26.79 18.28
CA TYR A 77 -8.31 27.37 17.74
C TYR A 77 -7.34 26.32 17.18
N LEU A 78 -7.66 25.03 17.30
CA LEU A 78 -6.87 23.96 16.71
C LEU A 78 -7.14 23.88 15.20
N SER A 79 -6.13 24.25 14.41
CA SER A 79 -6.24 24.21 12.94
C SER A 79 -6.33 22.78 12.39
N LEU A 80 -7.07 22.62 11.29
CA LEU A 80 -7.22 21.35 10.59
C LEU A 80 -5.87 20.74 10.21
N GLN A 81 -4.93 21.58 9.77
CA GLN A 81 -3.60 21.14 9.39
C GLN A 81 -2.85 20.48 10.56
N LYS A 82 -2.90 21.08 11.76
CA LYS A 82 -2.24 20.52 12.94
C LYS A 82 -2.92 19.22 13.38
N PHE A 83 -4.24 19.16 13.34
CA PHE A 83 -4.99 17.95 13.68
C PHE A 83 -4.66 16.80 12.72
N ILE A 84 -4.65 17.05 11.41
CA ILE A 84 -4.26 16.06 10.40
C ILE A 84 -2.81 15.61 10.57
N ALA A 85 -1.89 16.55 10.78
CA ALA A 85 -0.48 16.22 10.97
C ALA A 85 -0.30 15.24 12.14
N MET A 86 -0.98 15.47 13.27
CA MET A 86 -0.95 14.54 14.40
C MET A 86 -1.48 13.14 14.09
N ILE A 87 -2.52 13.03 13.25
CA ILE A 87 -3.06 11.73 12.81
C ILE A 87 -2.05 10.99 11.91
N GLU A 88 -1.45 11.71 10.96
CA GLU A 88 -0.57 11.19 9.90
C GLU A 88 0.79 10.69 10.42
N ILE A 89 1.26 11.18 11.58
CA ILE A 89 2.56 10.75 12.14
C ILE A 89 2.58 9.24 12.43
N LEU A 90 1.47 8.69 12.92
CA LEU A 90 1.43 7.30 13.33
C LEU A 90 1.22 6.37 12.13
N PRO A 91 2.04 5.32 11.98
CA PRO A 91 1.85 4.35 10.90
C PRO A 91 0.58 3.52 11.12
N ASP A 92 0.03 2.96 10.05
CA ASP A 92 -1.24 2.20 10.06
C ASP A 92 -1.25 1.02 11.06
N TYR A 93 -0.10 0.40 11.30
CA TYR A 93 0.03 -0.73 12.23
C TYR A 93 0.12 -0.31 13.71
N ALA A 94 0.28 0.98 14.01
CA ALA A 94 0.22 1.49 15.39
C ALA A 94 -1.20 1.40 15.98
N ARG A 95 -2.23 1.25 15.12
CA ARG A 95 -3.64 1.12 15.50
C ARG A 95 -4.20 -0.23 15.07
N VAL A 96 -4.60 -1.02 16.07
CA VAL A 96 -5.33 -2.28 15.88
C VAL A 96 -6.84 -2.01 15.78
N ILE A 97 -7.33 -1.02 16.53
CA ILE A 97 -8.73 -0.60 16.57
C ILE A 97 -8.75 0.92 16.40
N ASP A 98 -9.62 1.41 15.53
CA ASP A 98 -9.69 2.83 15.15
C ASP A 98 -10.74 3.63 15.93
N ASP A 99 -11.43 3.03 16.91
CA ASP A 99 -12.49 3.67 17.71
C ASP A 99 -12.04 4.98 18.38
N GLY A 100 -10.80 5.03 18.89
CA GLY A 100 -10.23 6.22 19.49
C GLY A 100 -10.04 7.36 18.48
N LEU A 101 -9.46 7.02 17.33
CA LEU A 101 -9.31 7.94 16.20
C LEU A 101 -10.66 8.42 15.66
N TYR A 102 -11.62 7.52 15.49
CA TYR A 102 -12.98 7.86 15.07
C TYR A 102 -13.63 8.85 16.04
N ARG A 103 -13.53 8.60 17.35
CA ARG A 103 -14.05 9.51 18.38
C ARG A 103 -13.42 10.89 18.28
N ALA A 104 -12.09 10.97 18.12
CA ALA A 104 -11.40 12.25 17.98
C ALA A 104 -11.85 13.02 16.74
N VAL A 105 -11.93 12.34 15.59
CA VAL A 105 -12.40 12.94 14.33
C VAL A 105 -13.85 13.39 14.47
N ASP A 106 -14.72 12.60 15.08
CA ASP A 106 -16.12 12.96 15.27
C ASP A 106 -16.30 14.21 16.14
N ILE A 107 -15.55 14.30 17.24
CA ILE A 107 -15.51 15.49 18.10
C ILE A 107 -15.02 16.70 17.31
N TYR A 108 -13.95 16.53 16.51
CA TYR A 108 -13.41 17.61 15.70
C TYR A 108 -14.44 18.12 14.68
N LEU A 109 -15.08 17.22 13.94
CA LEU A 109 -16.16 17.57 12.99
C LEU A 109 -17.35 18.25 13.68
N LYS A 110 -17.64 17.87 14.92
CA LYS A 110 -18.75 18.47 15.70
C LYS A 110 -18.46 19.93 16.09
N VAL A 111 -17.24 20.24 16.49
CA VAL A 111 -16.86 21.59 16.96
C VAL A 111 -16.50 22.51 15.79
N HIS A 112 -15.86 21.97 14.75
CA HIS A 112 -15.38 22.71 13.59
C HIS A 112 -16.39 22.69 12.43
N SER A 113 -17.59 23.23 12.67
CA SER A 113 -18.71 23.18 11.70
C SER A 113 -18.48 23.97 10.40
N MET A 114 -17.43 24.80 10.35
CA MET A 114 -17.05 25.60 9.18
C MET A 114 -16.21 24.81 8.16
N LEU A 115 -15.89 23.54 8.43
CA LEU A 115 -15.16 22.68 7.51
C LEU A 115 -15.96 22.42 6.23
N THR A 116 -15.25 22.44 5.10
CA THR A 116 -15.82 22.08 3.80
C THR A 116 -16.04 20.57 3.69
N GLU A 117 -16.95 20.16 2.80
CA GLU A 117 -17.19 18.73 2.54
C GLU A 117 -15.90 17.98 2.14
N GLN A 118 -14.98 18.65 1.45
CA GLN A 118 -13.68 18.09 1.06
C GLN A 118 -12.78 17.83 2.26
N GLU A 119 -12.74 18.75 3.23
CA GLU A 119 -11.97 18.59 4.47
C GLU A 119 -12.55 17.49 5.36
N CYS A 120 -13.88 17.42 5.47
CA CYS A 120 -14.55 16.32 6.16
C CYS A 120 -14.22 14.96 5.52
N LYS A 121 -14.25 14.88 4.18
CA LYS A 121 -13.82 13.68 3.44
C LYS A 121 -12.35 13.34 3.68
N LYS A 122 -11.47 14.35 3.74
CA LYS A 122 -10.04 14.16 4.02
C LYS A 122 -9.84 13.55 5.40
N LEU A 123 -10.51 14.07 6.44
CA LEU A 123 -10.44 13.52 7.79
C LEU A 123 -10.96 12.09 7.88
N CYS A 124 -12.11 11.83 7.26
CA CYS A 124 -12.73 10.49 7.29
C CYS A 124 -11.89 9.43 6.56
N LYS A 125 -10.98 9.83 5.67
CA LYS A 125 -10.09 8.90 4.96
C LYS A 125 -9.11 8.19 5.89
N PHE A 126 -8.75 8.79 7.03
CA PHE A 126 -7.82 8.19 7.99
C PHE A 126 -8.43 7.07 8.82
N ILE A 127 -9.75 6.92 8.81
CA ILE A 127 -10.45 5.90 9.60
C ILE A 127 -10.61 4.64 8.74
N ASP A 128 -10.02 3.55 9.17
CA ASP A 128 -10.26 2.23 8.60
C ASP A 128 -11.53 1.61 9.22
N CYS A 129 -12.61 1.60 8.45
CA CYS A 129 -13.89 1.03 8.87
C CYS A 129 -13.82 -0.47 9.22
N GLN A 130 -12.78 -1.20 8.77
CA GLN A 130 -12.58 -2.60 9.16
C GLN A 130 -12.04 -2.74 10.58
N LYS A 131 -11.36 -1.71 11.08
CA LYS A 131 -10.78 -1.65 12.42
C LYS A 131 -11.73 -1.01 13.44
N LEU A 132 -12.96 -0.67 13.04
CA LEU A 132 -13.97 -0.16 13.95
C LEU A 132 -14.70 -1.30 14.67
N SER A 133 -14.97 -1.10 15.96
CA SER A 133 -15.85 -1.98 16.71
C SER A 133 -17.30 -1.86 16.23
N GLN A 134 -18.14 -2.84 16.63
CA GLN A 134 -19.58 -2.79 16.37
C GLN A 134 -20.24 -1.51 16.91
N GLU A 135 -19.82 -1.08 18.10
CA GLU A 135 -20.36 0.12 18.73
C GLU A 135 -19.99 1.37 17.95
N ALA A 136 -18.72 1.49 17.54
CA ALA A 136 -18.24 2.62 16.74
C ALA A 136 -18.90 2.67 15.36
N CYS A 137 -19.05 1.52 14.69
CA CYS A 137 -19.78 1.43 13.43
C CYS A 137 -21.24 1.84 13.56
N ASN A 138 -21.94 1.38 14.61
CA ASN A 138 -23.33 1.77 14.86
C ASN A 138 -23.47 3.28 15.05
N HIS A 139 -22.55 3.89 15.80
CA HIS A 139 -22.51 5.33 15.96
C HIS A 139 -22.24 6.03 14.62
N ALA A 140 -21.26 5.57 13.85
CA ALA A 140 -20.91 6.14 12.54
C ALA A 140 -22.02 5.99 11.49
N ALA A 141 -22.80 4.91 11.53
CA ALA A 141 -23.93 4.70 10.64
C ALA A 141 -25.06 5.72 10.86
N GLN A 142 -25.18 6.27 12.07
CA GLN A 142 -26.21 7.24 12.44
C GLN A 142 -25.68 8.69 12.48
N ASN A 143 -24.42 8.90 12.12
CA ASN A 143 -23.78 10.20 12.25
C ASN A 143 -23.93 11.04 10.97
N ASP A 144 -24.86 11.99 11.01
CA ASP A 144 -25.15 12.89 9.89
C ASP A 144 -24.02 13.88 9.54
N ARG A 145 -22.99 14.01 10.40
CA ARG A 145 -21.81 14.85 10.12
C ARG A 145 -20.84 14.18 9.15
N LEU A 146 -20.91 12.85 9.02
CA LEU A 146 -19.99 12.12 8.17
C LEU A 146 -20.39 12.26 6.70
N PRO A 147 -19.42 12.33 5.77
CA PRO A 147 -19.72 12.25 4.35
C PRO A 147 -20.46 10.94 4.04
N VAL A 148 -21.48 11.00 3.18
CA VAL A 148 -22.30 9.83 2.77
C VAL A 148 -21.45 8.62 2.36
N GLN A 149 -20.31 8.85 1.70
CA GLN A 149 -19.36 7.80 1.30
C GLN A 149 -18.79 7.03 2.49
N MET A 150 -18.54 7.70 3.62
CA MET A 150 -18.06 7.08 4.85
C MET A 150 -19.15 6.20 5.47
N THR A 151 -20.37 6.73 5.58
CA THR A 151 -21.54 5.99 6.10
C THR A 151 -21.79 4.71 5.29
N VAL A 152 -21.72 4.79 3.95
CA VAL A 152 -21.86 3.61 3.07
C VAL A 152 -20.75 2.58 3.33
N ARG A 153 -19.50 3.01 3.52
CA ARG A 153 -18.39 2.10 3.86
C ARG A 153 -18.62 1.39 5.19
N VAL A 154 -19.02 2.12 6.23
CA VAL A 154 -19.35 1.57 7.54
C VAL A 154 -20.45 0.51 7.42
N LEU A 155 -21.56 0.85 6.77
CA LEU A 155 -22.69 -0.07 6.55
C LEU A 155 -22.28 -1.32 5.74
N TYR A 156 -21.40 -1.17 4.76
CA TYR A 156 -20.87 -2.30 4.00
C TYR A 156 -20.08 -3.27 4.87
N PHE A 157 -19.20 -2.78 5.74
CA PHE A 157 -18.42 -3.64 6.63
C PHE A 157 -19.28 -4.30 7.72
N GLU A 158 -20.33 -3.61 8.19
CA GLU A 158 -21.35 -4.21 9.04
C GLU A 158 -22.05 -5.40 8.36
N GLN A 159 -22.51 -5.20 7.12
CA GLN A 159 -23.14 -6.29 6.35
C GLN A 159 -22.17 -7.45 6.11
N LEU A 160 -20.90 -7.15 5.82
CA LEU A 160 -19.87 -8.17 5.64
C LEU A 160 -19.66 -8.99 6.93
N ARG A 161 -19.59 -8.32 8.08
CA ARG A 161 -19.42 -8.98 9.39
C ARG A 161 -20.62 -9.85 9.74
N LEU A 162 -21.85 -9.36 9.51
CA LEU A 162 -23.08 -10.14 9.69
C LEU A 162 -23.12 -11.36 8.77
N LYS A 163 -22.82 -11.19 7.48
CA LYS A 163 -22.75 -12.30 6.53
C LYS A 163 -21.76 -13.37 6.98
N ASN A 164 -20.58 -12.98 7.47
CA ASN A 164 -19.58 -13.91 7.97
C ASN A 164 -20.06 -14.65 9.24
N ALA A 165 -20.73 -13.95 10.16
CA ALA A 165 -21.30 -14.56 11.36
C ALA A 165 -22.42 -15.58 11.03
N LEU A 166 -23.29 -15.26 10.06
CA LEU A 166 -24.35 -16.15 9.60
C LEU A 166 -23.81 -17.35 8.82
N SER A 167 -22.78 -17.13 7.99
CA SER A 167 -22.15 -18.19 7.20
C SER A 167 -21.25 -19.11 8.05
N GLY A 168 -20.87 -18.68 9.26
CA GLY A 168 -20.08 -19.46 10.22
C GLY A 168 -20.90 -20.42 11.11
N SER A 169 -22.24 -20.45 10.98
CA SER A 169 -23.10 -21.40 11.73
C SER A 169 -23.20 -22.79 11.08
N SER A 170 -22.63 -22.98 9.89
CA SER A 170 -22.45 -24.28 9.26
C SER A 170 -20.95 -24.49 9.13
N GLY A 171 -20.40 -25.38 9.96
CA GLY A 171 -18.95 -25.51 10.16
C GLY A 171 -18.17 -25.66 8.86
N ASP A 172 -17.23 -24.75 8.63
CA ASP A 172 -15.83 -25.06 8.41
C ASP A 172 -15.05 -23.73 8.43
N GLY A 173 -13.87 -23.73 9.03
CA GLY A 173 -13.02 -22.55 9.08
C GLY A 173 -12.47 -22.26 7.69
N LEU A 174 -12.83 -21.10 7.12
CA LEU A 174 -12.11 -20.59 5.95
C LEU A 174 -11.93 -19.08 6.02
N LEU A 175 -10.89 -18.69 6.74
CA LEU A 175 -10.00 -17.68 6.20
C LEU A 175 -9.44 -18.22 4.89
N SER A 176 -9.97 -17.78 3.74
CA SER A 176 -9.20 -17.63 2.50
C SER A 176 -10.15 -17.31 1.35
N GLN A 177 -10.11 -16.07 0.89
CA GLN A 177 -9.75 -15.82 -0.50
C GLN A 177 -9.59 -14.32 -0.70
N ARG A 178 -8.32 -13.87 -0.72
CA ARG A 178 -7.79 -13.12 -1.87
C ARG A 178 -6.25 -13.08 -1.84
N ILE A 179 -5.71 -13.88 -2.76
CA ILE A 179 -4.54 -13.66 -3.62
C ILE A 179 -3.16 -14.11 -3.08
N SER A 180 -2.73 -15.23 -3.69
CA SER A 180 -1.36 -15.60 -4.11
C SER A 180 -0.39 -16.27 -3.12
N SER A 181 0.10 -17.42 -3.59
CA SER A 181 1.28 -18.22 -3.21
C SER A 181 1.36 -18.81 -1.79
N GLY A 182 1.00 -20.09 -1.71
CA GLY A 182 1.73 -21.11 -0.93
C GLY A 182 1.63 -21.05 0.60
N VAL A 183 1.03 -22.12 1.16
CA VAL A 183 0.90 -22.46 2.59
C VAL A 183 -0.34 -21.85 3.27
N PRO A 184 -1.26 -22.67 3.83
CA PRO A 184 -2.46 -22.18 4.51
C PRO A 184 -2.04 -21.59 5.86
N SER A 185 -1.96 -20.26 5.94
CA SER A 185 -1.69 -19.57 7.20
C SER A 185 -2.95 -19.57 8.05
N ALA A 186 -2.87 -20.23 9.21
CA ALA A 186 -3.85 -20.09 10.30
C ALA A 186 -4.04 -18.61 10.63
N ALA A 187 -5.18 -18.24 11.21
CA ALA A 187 -5.52 -16.88 11.62
C ALA A 187 -4.38 -16.21 12.41
N MET A 188 -3.51 -15.46 11.72
CA MET A 188 -2.39 -14.76 12.33
C MET A 188 -2.94 -13.63 13.19
N SER A 189 -2.49 -13.53 14.45
CA SER A 189 -2.79 -12.39 15.30
C SER A 189 -2.24 -11.11 14.65
N PRO A 190 -2.80 -9.91 14.90
CA PRO A 190 -2.21 -8.64 14.46
C PRO A 190 -0.71 -8.52 14.76
N ARG A 191 -0.26 -9.14 15.87
CA ARG A 191 1.14 -9.25 16.26
C ARG A 191 1.97 -10.12 15.30
N ASP A 192 1.40 -11.23 14.84
CA ASP A 192 2.07 -12.17 13.94
C ASP A 192 2.15 -11.62 12.52
N ASN A 193 1.13 -10.88 12.08
CA ASN A 193 1.14 -10.20 10.79
C ASN A 193 2.26 -9.15 10.72
N TYR A 194 2.42 -8.33 11.78
CA TYR A 194 3.53 -7.39 11.88
C TYR A 194 4.89 -8.09 11.89
N ALA A 195 5.02 -9.19 12.63
CA ALA A 195 6.26 -9.98 12.65
C ALA A 195 6.62 -10.57 11.27
N SER A 196 5.62 -11.04 10.51
CA SER A 196 5.80 -11.53 9.14
C SER A 196 6.24 -10.42 8.19
N LEU A 197 5.53 -9.27 8.19
CA LEU A 197 5.86 -8.14 7.34
C LEU A 197 7.26 -7.57 7.65
N ARG A 198 7.65 -7.58 8.92
CA ARG A 198 9.00 -7.20 9.36
C ARG A 198 10.07 -8.12 8.78
N ARG A 199 9.82 -9.43 8.74
CA ARG A 199 10.74 -10.42 8.15
C ARG A 199 10.93 -10.16 6.65
N GLU A 200 9.84 -9.95 5.93
CA GLU A 200 9.87 -9.62 4.51
C GLU A 200 10.60 -8.30 4.25
N ASN A 201 10.37 -7.27 5.06
CA ASN A 201 11.05 -5.98 4.94
C ASN A 201 12.58 -6.11 5.14
N ARG A 202 13.00 -6.91 6.13
CA ARG A 202 14.41 -7.24 6.36
C ARG A 202 15.02 -7.97 5.15
N GLU A 203 14.31 -8.95 4.60
CA GLU A 203 14.76 -9.69 3.41
C GLU A 203 14.90 -8.78 2.17
N LEU A 204 13.92 -7.91 1.93
CA LEU A 204 13.96 -6.93 0.84
C LEU A 204 15.13 -5.95 1.00
N LYS A 205 15.43 -5.48 2.23
CA LYS A 205 16.61 -4.63 2.50
C LYS A 205 17.92 -5.35 2.18
N LEU A 206 18.03 -6.64 2.52
CA LEU A 206 19.20 -7.45 2.19
C LEU A 206 19.32 -7.69 0.68
N GLU A 207 18.20 -7.88 -0.02
CA GLU A 207 18.19 -8.03 -1.48
C GLU A 207 18.62 -6.74 -2.17
N ILE A 208 18.11 -5.57 -1.74
CA ILE A 208 18.53 -4.27 -2.26
C ILE A 208 20.05 -4.07 -2.07
N SER A 209 20.57 -4.46 -0.91
CA SER A 209 22.01 -4.36 -0.61
C SER A 209 22.83 -5.26 -1.54
N ARG A 210 22.38 -6.50 -1.78
CA ARG A 210 22.99 -7.43 -2.74
C ARG A 210 22.94 -6.88 -4.18
N MET A 211 21.80 -6.34 -4.59
CA MET A 211 21.63 -5.73 -5.91
C MET A 211 22.55 -4.53 -6.11
N ARG A 212 22.73 -3.67 -5.10
CA ARG A 212 23.67 -2.54 -5.15
C ARG A 212 25.12 -2.98 -5.37
N VAL A 213 25.56 -4.04 -4.69
CA VAL A 213 26.92 -4.60 -4.89
C VAL A 213 27.09 -5.11 -6.32
N ARG A 214 26.14 -5.93 -6.80
CA ARG A 214 26.18 -6.44 -8.18
C ARG A 214 26.18 -5.33 -9.23
N LEU A 215 25.38 -4.28 -9.01
CA LEU A 215 25.38 -3.10 -9.90
C LEU A 215 26.75 -2.42 -9.91
N SER A 216 27.38 -2.22 -8.75
CA SER A 216 28.71 -1.62 -8.68
C SER A 216 29.79 -2.47 -9.36
N GLU A 217 29.69 -3.80 -9.28
CA GLU A 217 30.58 -4.73 -9.99
C GLU A 217 30.40 -4.62 -11.52
N LEU A 218 29.15 -4.63 -11.99
CA LEU A 218 28.84 -4.46 -13.42
C LEU A 218 29.29 -3.09 -13.96
N GLU A 219 29.14 -2.02 -13.19
CA GLU A 219 29.64 -0.69 -13.54
C GLU A 219 31.17 -0.68 -13.69
N LYS A 220 31.89 -1.37 -12.78
CA LYS A 220 33.36 -1.53 -12.90
C LYS A 220 33.74 -2.35 -14.12
N GLU A 221 33.06 -3.46 -14.40
CA GLU A 221 33.29 -4.27 -15.60
C GLU A 221 33.06 -3.45 -16.87
N GLN A 222 32.02 -2.61 -16.90
CA GLN A 222 31.75 -1.73 -18.03
C GLN A 222 32.88 -0.71 -18.24
N LEU A 223 33.43 -0.16 -17.16
CA LEU A 223 34.58 0.74 -17.22
C LEU A 223 35.83 0.02 -17.74
N PHE A 224 36.12 -1.19 -17.27
CA PHE A 224 37.24 -2.00 -17.78
C PHE A 224 37.08 -2.36 -19.25
N MET A 225 35.88 -2.76 -19.68
CA MET A 225 35.58 -3.03 -21.10
C MET A 225 35.77 -1.78 -21.96
N LYS A 226 35.29 -0.62 -21.51
CA LYS A 226 35.43 0.65 -22.22
C LYS A 226 36.90 1.07 -22.35
N GLN A 227 37.70 0.90 -21.29
CA GLN A 227 39.14 1.17 -21.32
C GLN A 227 39.87 0.22 -22.27
N GLY A 228 39.57 -1.08 -22.22
CA GLY A 228 40.15 -2.08 -23.13
C GLY A 228 39.80 -1.85 -24.61
N MET A 229 38.65 -1.24 -24.91
CA MET A 229 38.30 -0.80 -26.27
C MET A 229 39.12 0.41 -26.72
N ILE A 230 39.42 1.36 -25.82
CA ILE A 230 40.24 2.54 -26.11
C ILE A 230 41.70 2.14 -26.35
N ASP A 231 42.25 1.25 -25.51
CA ASP A 231 43.64 0.80 -25.61
C ASP A 231 43.89 -0.04 -26.87
N LYS A 232 42.90 -0.85 -27.30
CA LYS A 232 42.95 -1.58 -28.59
C LYS A 232 42.81 -0.68 -29.82
N THR A 233 42.29 0.54 -29.67
CA THR A 233 42.16 1.52 -30.76
C THR A 233 43.41 2.41 -30.88
N GLY A 234 44.28 2.43 -29.86
CA GLY A 234 45.50 3.25 -29.82
C GLY A 234 46.70 2.73 -30.62
N ASN A 235 46.67 1.47 -31.08
CA ASN A 235 47.82 0.82 -31.74
C ASN A 235 47.41 0.08 -33.02
N GLY A 236 46.94 0.81 -34.03
CA GLY A 236 46.66 0.19 -35.33
C GLY A 236 45.90 1.10 -36.29
N LYS A 237 46.66 1.72 -37.20
CA LYS A 237 46.25 2.40 -38.43
C LYS A 237 44.88 1.97 -38.98
N THR A 238 43.98 2.96 -39.11
CA THR A 238 42.91 3.08 -40.11
C THR A 238 42.69 1.89 -41.06
N PHE A 239 41.57 1.19 -40.97
CA PHE A 239 40.87 0.69 -42.17
C PHE A 239 39.36 0.70 -41.95
N LEU A 240 38.72 1.61 -42.68
CA LEU A 240 37.29 1.79 -42.81
C LEU A 240 36.61 0.55 -43.38
N THR A 241 35.36 0.34 -42.94
CA THR A 241 34.20 -0.11 -43.73
C THR A 241 34.36 -1.34 -44.64
N SER A 242 33.69 -2.44 -44.29
CA SER A 242 33.22 -3.38 -45.32
C SER A 242 31.83 -3.93 -44.97
N LEU A 243 30.82 -3.26 -45.54
CA LEU A 243 29.51 -3.82 -45.82
C LEU A 243 29.61 -4.56 -47.15
N SER A 244 29.44 -5.88 -47.17
CA SER A 244 29.08 -6.59 -48.41
C SER A 244 28.40 -7.94 -48.15
N LYS A 245 27.08 -7.94 -48.39
CA LYS A 245 26.26 -8.94 -49.10
C LYS A 245 26.74 -10.41 -49.09
N GLY A 246 25.88 -11.32 -48.61
CA GLY A 246 26.03 -12.74 -48.93
C GLY A 246 25.11 -13.73 -48.21
N ILE A 247 23.78 -13.56 -48.28
CA ILE A 247 22.85 -14.66 -47.99
C ILE A 247 22.88 -15.62 -49.19
N GLY A 248 23.46 -16.80 -49.00
CA GLY A 248 23.68 -17.79 -50.05
C GLY A 248 23.57 -19.23 -49.54
N ARG A 249 22.33 -19.68 -49.32
CA ARG A 249 21.77 -20.94 -49.84
C ARG A 249 22.57 -22.25 -49.67
N ILE A 250 22.16 -23.03 -48.68
CA ILE A 250 21.74 -24.47 -48.70
C ILE A 250 22.36 -25.37 -49.79
N GLY A 251 22.95 -26.50 -49.35
CA GLY A 251 23.14 -27.72 -50.14
C GLY A 251 22.87 -28.97 -49.30
N ILE A 252 21.74 -29.63 -49.58
CA ILE A 252 21.27 -30.92 -49.03
C ILE A 252 21.58 -32.02 -50.07
N PHE A 253 22.10 -33.17 -49.61
CA PHE A 253 21.96 -34.50 -50.22
C PHE A 253 21.70 -35.45 -49.03
N SER A 254 20.83 -36.44 -49.01
CA SER A 254 20.01 -37.22 -49.97
C SER A 254 19.09 -38.08 -49.07
N GLY A 255 17.87 -38.51 -49.36
CA GLY A 255 17.01 -38.50 -50.54
C GLY A 255 15.78 -39.40 -50.24
N GLN A 256 14.87 -39.44 -51.22
CA GLN A 256 13.77 -40.43 -51.39
C GLN A 256 12.51 -40.22 -50.50
N ALA A 257 11.26 -40.18 -50.98
CA ALA A 257 10.66 -40.20 -52.32
C ALA A 257 9.18 -39.77 -52.24
N GLY A 258 8.65 -39.27 -53.37
CA GLY A 258 7.22 -39.30 -53.76
C GLY A 258 6.32 -38.25 -53.09
N GLY A 259 5.49 -37.46 -53.76
CA GLY A 259 5.04 -37.40 -55.15
C GLY A 259 4.20 -36.11 -55.31
N LYS A 260 4.09 -35.63 -56.54
CA LYS A 260 3.76 -34.25 -56.93
C LYS A 260 2.27 -33.82 -56.81
N PRO A 261 2.00 -32.49 -56.89
CA PRO A 261 0.72 -31.84 -56.57
C PRO A 261 -0.02 -31.25 -57.79
N LYS A 262 -1.24 -30.73 -57.59
CA LYS A 262 -1.92 -29.72 -58.45
C LYS A 262 -2.57 -28.66 -57.54
N LYS A 263 -2.16 -27.37 -57.52
CA LYS A 263 -2.54 -26.23 -58.41
C LYS A 263 -4.07 -26.16 -58.66
N SER A 264 -4.79 -25.05 -58.57
CA SER A 264 -4.53 -23.61 -58.42
C SER A 264 -5.90 -22.95 -58.15
N GLY A 265 -6.04 -21.98 -57.24
CA GLY A 265 -6.05 -20.56 -57.57
C GLY A 265 -7.02 -20.15 -58.70
N ARG A 266 -8.08 -19.36 -58.38
CA ARG A 266 -8.38 -18.01 -58.93
C ARG A 266 -9.86 -17.60 -58.82
N LYS A 267 -10.05 -16.34 -58.37
CA LYS A 267 -11.13 -15.35 -58.60
C LYS A 267 -12.28 -15.78 -59.53
N SER A 268 -13.53 -15.46 -59.17
CA SER A 268 -14.23 -14.19 -59.53
C SER A 268 -15.78 -14.30 -59.45
N ARG A 269 -16.39 -13.31 -58.77
CA ARG A 269 -17.57 -12.49 -59.18
C ARG A 269 -18.84 -13.12 -59.79
N GLY A 270 -19.99 -12.66 -59.26
CA GLY A 270 -21.28 -12.49 -59.96
C GLY A 270 -22.37 -13.42 -59.43
N SER A 271 -23.29 -12.92 -58.58
CA SER A 271 -24.68 -12.49 -58.95
C SER A 271 -25.61 -13.71 -59.07
N GLU A 272 -26.79 -13.82 -58.47
CA GLU A 272 -27.84 -12.89 -58.05
C GLU A 272 -28.69 -13.59 -56.97
N GLY A 273 -29.58 -12.84 -56.28
CA GLY A 273 -30.68 -13.45 -55.52
C GLY A 273 -30.97 -12.83 -54.15
N LYS A 274 -31.47 -11.59 -54.14
CA LYS A 274 -32.39 -11.07 -53.10
C LYS A 274 -33.77 -11.78 -53.24
N PRO A 275 -34.78 -11.64 -52.35
CA PRO A 275 -34.96 -10.61 -51.29
C PRO A 275 -35.55 -11.12 -49.94
N GLY A 276 -35.69 -10.19 -48.97
CA GLY A 276 -36.60 -10.30 -47.82
C GLY A 276 -35.98 -9.80 -46.51
N ARG A 277 -35.91 -8.48 -46.24
CA ARG A 277 -36.94 -7.63 -45.59
C ARG A 277 -37.26 -8.12 -44.16
N SER A 278 -36.75 -7.46 -43.11
CA SER A 278 -37.48 -6.46 -42.30
C SER A 278 -36.48 -5.83 -41.29
N ARG A 279 -36.23 -4.50 -41.28
CA ARG A 279 -36.89 -3.44 -40.45
C ARG A 279 -36.99 -3.82 -38.95
N ARG A 280 -36.72 -2.97 -37.95
CA ARG A 280 -36.30 -1.56 -37.80
C ARG A 280 -36.30 -1.25 -36.27
N TYR A 281 -35.44 -0.31 -35.82
CA TYR A 281 -35.52 0.62 -34.64
C TYR A 281 -35.81 0.02 -33.24
N SER A 282 -35.01 0.25 -32.19
CA SER A 282 -34.66 1.50 -31.47
C SER A 282 -35.85 2.29 -30.89
N VAL A 283 -35.63 2.68 -29.62
CA VAL A 283 -36.27 3.71 -28.79
C VAL A 283 -37.48 3.28 -27.96
N SER A 284 -37.26 3.07 -26.66
CA SER A 284 -37.61 4.02 -25.59
C SER A 284 -36.81 3.68 -24.33
#